data_AF-A0A8H7R2W1-F1
#
_entry.id   AF-A0A8H7R2W1-F1
#
_cell.length_a   1.000
_cell.length_b   1.000
_cell.length_c   1.000
_cell.angle_alpha   90.00
_cell.angle_beta   90.00
_cell.angle_gamma   90.00
#
_symmetry.space_group_name_H-M   'P 1'
#
loop_
_entity.id
_entity.type
_entity.pdbx_description
1 polymer ?
#
loop_
_entity_poly.entity_id
_entity_poly.type
_entity_poly.pdbx_seq_one_letter_code
_entity_poly.pdbx_strand_id
1 'polypeptide(L)'
;MNYMYDEDPLQSLELKTRALTPPLDSIDHPTTCNYLLNLFLAPDMARYLKETNMSDDIYNLPIHFQKIITEARMEASMLNKSNGALKRLEKLRAYVDTVALGDTSAVIATLNELLRDDDEVVNILGE
;
A
#
# COMPACT_ATOMS: atom_id res chain seq x y z
N MET A 1 -47.78 -36.06 14.86
CA MET A 1 -46.36 -36.27 14.54
C MET A 1 -45.75 -34.91 14.30
N ASN A 2 -45.08 -34.34 15.32
CA ASN A 2 -44.31 -33.11 15.17
C ASN A 2 -42.90 -33.51 14.73
N TYR A 3 -42.50 -33.08 13.54
CA TYR A 3 -41.10 -33.17 13.12
C TYR A 3 -40.35 -32.06 13.86
N MET A 4 -39.58 -32.48 14.87
CA MET A 4 -38.59 -31.65 15.55
C MET A 4 -37.51 -31.35 14.50
N TYR A 5 -37.39 -30.09 14.08
CA TYR A 5 -36.27 -29.67 13.25
C TYR A 5 -35.00 -29.90 14.07
N ASP A 6 -34.20 -30.90 13.70
CA ASP A 6 -32.81 -31.01 14.11
C ASP A 6 -32.14 -29.69 13.71
N GLU A 7 -31.77 -28.87 14.69
CA GLU A 7 -30.94 -27.70 14.45
C GLU A 7 -29.63 -28.21 13.87
N ASP A 8 -29.45 -28.01 12.56
CA ASP A 8 -28.29 -28.49 11.84
C ASP A 8 -27.03 -27.94 12.54
N PRO A 9 -26.21 -28.81 13.15
CA PRO A 9 -25.08 -28.37 13.96
C PRO A 9 -24.04 -27.60 13.14
N LEU A 10 -24.08 -27.73 11.81
CA LEU A 10 -23.21 -26.99 10.89
C LEU A 10 -23.60 -25.52 10.81
N GLN A 11 -24.89 -25.16 10.92
CA GLN A 11 -25.29 -23.74 10.94
C GLN A 11 -24.78 -23.01 12.19
N SER A 12 -24.78 -23.70 13.34
CA SER A 12 -24.23 -23.15 14.58
C SER A 12 -22.71 -22.96 14.51
N LEU A 13 -22.02 -23.85 13.78
CA LEU A 13 -20.60 -23.74 13.46
C LEU A 13 -20.31 -22.60 12.48
N GLU A 14 -21.08 -22.44 11.41
CA GLU A 14 -20.92 -21.34 10.44
C GLU A 14 -21.15 -19.96 11.06
N LEU A 15 -22.12 -19.82 11.96
CA LEU A 15 -22.35 -18.58 12.71
C LEU A 15 -21.19 -18.25 13.65
N LYS A 16 -20.62 -19.27 14.32
CA LYS A 16 -19.47 -19.10 15.23
C LYS A 16 -18.18 -18.80 14.49
N THR A 17 -17.93 -19.44 13.35
CA THR A 17 -16.72 -19.17 12.55
C THR A 17 -16.77 -17.79 11.91
N ARG A 18 -17.92 -17.34 11.41
CA ARG A 18 -18.11 -15.95 10.92
C ARG A 18 -17.90 -14.88 11.99
N ALA A 19 -18.17 -15.18 13.26
CA ALA A 19 -17.89 -14.27 14.37
C ALA A 19 -16.40 -14.23 14.77
N LEU A 20 -15.66 -15.30 14.50
CA LEU A 20 -14.23 -15.43 14.85
C LEU A 20 -13.30 -14.93 13.74
N THR A 21 -13.72 -15.06 12.48
CA THR A 21 -13.00 -14.52 11.33
C THR A 21 -13.93 -13.52 10.64
N PRO A 22 -13.68 -12.21 10.79
CA PRO A 22 -14.35 -11.21 9.97
C PRO A 22 -14.23 -11.60 8.48
N PRO A 23 -15.23 -11.33 7.62
CA PRO A 23 -15.08 -11.56 6.19
C PRO A 23 -13.80 -10.90 5.67
N LEU A 24 -13.11 -11.51 4.70
CA LEU A 24 -11.87 -10.98 4.13
C LEU A 24 -12.03 -9.52 3.67
N ASP A 25 -13.24 -9.12 3.27
CA ASP A 25 -13.60 -7.74 2.89
C ASP A 25 -13.67 -6.74 4.06
N SER A 26 -13.72 -7.21 5.31
CA SER A 26 -13.75 -6.38 6.53
C SER A 26 -12.39 -6.24 7.21
N ILE A 27 -11.37 -6.94 6.69
CA ILE A 27 -10.00 -6.54 6.92
C ILE A 27 -9.80 -5.34 5.99
N ASP A 28 -9.96 -4.14 6.53
CA ASP A 28 -9.41 -2.92 5.95
C ASP A 28 -7.92 -3.21 5.73
N HIS A 29 -7.54 -3.68 4.54
CA HIS A 29 -6.28 -4.39 4.33
C HIS A 29 -5.12 -3.46 4.75
N PRO A 30 -4.45 -3.70 5.90
CA PRO A 30 -3.28 -2.90 6.27
C PRO A 30 -2.04 -3.42 5.52
N THR A 31 -2.21 -4.37 4.60
CA THR A 31 -1.20 -4.77 3.61
C THR A 31 -1.19 -3.76 2.48
N THR A 32 -0.99 -2.50 2.84
CA THR A 32 -0.52 -1.43 1.96
C THR A 32 0.57 -2.04 1.09
N CYS A 33 0.29 -2.22 -0.21
CA CYS A 33 1.12 -2.88 -1.21
C CYS A 33 2.53 -3.24 -0.70
N ASN A 34 2.83 -4.52 -0.47
CA ASN A 34 4.17 -4.93 0.01
C ASN A 34 5.30 -4.29 -0.81
N TYR A 35 5.06 -4.06 -2.10
CA TYR A 35 5.94 -3.29 -2.97
C TYR A 35 6.17 -1.85 -2.49
N LEU A 36 5.12 -1.09 -2.17
CA LEU A 36 5.20 0.29 -1.71
C LEU A 36 5.93 0.39 -0.36
N LEU A 37 5.61 -0.49 0.59
CA LEU A 37 6.29 -0.53 1.86
C LEU A 37 7.79 -0.81 1.68
N ASN A 38 8.13 -1.85 0.90
CA ASN A 38 9.52 -2.20 0.63
C ASN A 38 10.27 -1.09 -0.12
N LEU A 39 9.61 -0.38 -1.03
CA LEU A 39 10.16 0.77 -1.74
C LEU A 39 10.55 1.89 -0.77
N PHE A 40 9.68 2.22 0.19
CA PHE A 40 9.91 3.28 1.18
C PHE A 40 10.93 2.88 2.25
N LEU A 41 11.05 1.60 2.56
CA LEU A 41 12.06 1.07 3.48
C LEU A 41 13.41 0.77 2.81
N ALA A 42 13.49 0.78 1.48
CA ALA A 42 14.71 0.44 0.75
C ALA A 42 15.85 1.43 1.08
N PRO A 43 17.08 0.96 1.35
CA PRO A 43 18.21 1.86 1.61
C PRO A 43 18.55 2.71 0.37
N ASP A 44 18.34 2.16 -0.82
CA ASP A 44 18.49 2.84 -2.11
C ASP A 44 17.22 2.61 -2.94
N MET A 45 16.41 3.65 -3.05
CA MET A 45 15.11 3.62 -3.72
C MET A 45 15.27 3.46 -5.24
N ALA A 46 16.27 4.11 -5.83
CA ALA A 46 16.54 4.03 -7.27
C ALA A 46 16.95 2.61 -7.67
N ARG A 47 17.84 2.01 -6.87
CA ARG A 47 18.25 0.61 -7.06
C ARG A 47 17.07 -0.35 -6.89
N TYR A 48 16.24 -0.15 -5.87
CA TYR A 48 15.04 -0.97 -5.67
C TYR A 48 14.13 -0.92 -6.89
N LEU A 49 13.81 0.28 -7.40
CA LEU A 49 12.98 0.45 -8.59
C LEU A 49 13.55 -0.23 -9.84
N LYS A 50 14.87 -0.32 -9.96
CA LYS A 50 15.53 -0.96 -11.10
C LYS A 50 15.56 -2.49 -11.00
N GLU A 51 15.79 -3.01 -9.80
CA GLU A 51 16.07 -4.44 -9.59
C GLU A 51 14.83 -5.27 -9.25
N THR A 52 13.78 -4.66 -8.69
CA THR A 52 12.55 -5.38 -8.34
C THR A 52 11.56 -5.38 -9.49
N ASN A 53 10.80 -6.46 -9.67
CA ASN A 53 9.68 -6.46 -10.61
C ASN A 53 8.55 -5.59 -10.04
N MET A 54 7.92 -4.81 -10.92
CA MET A 54 6.77 -4.00 -10.58
C MET A 54 5.59 -4.91 -10.23
N SER A 55 5.02 -4.79 -9.03
CA SER A 55 3.82 -5.57 -8.66
C SER A 55 2.60 -5.07 -9.41
N ASP A 56 1.72 -5.96 -9.85
CA ASP A 56 0.42 -5.60 -10.44
C ASP A 56 -0.44 -4.80 -9.44
N ASP A 57 -0.20 -4.96 -8.14
CA ASP A 57 -0.90 -4.21 -7.09
C ASP A 57 -0.69 -2.69 -7.20
N ILE A 58 0.36 -2.23 -7.89
CA ILE A 58 0.61 -0.80 -8.09
C ILE A 58 -0.53 -0.17 -8.89
N TYR A 59 -1.14 -0.91 -9.81
CA TYR A 59 -2.28 -0.42 -10.58
C TYR A 59 -3.57 -0.27 -9.75
N ASN A 60 -3.55 -0.71 -8.48
CA ASN A 60 -4.63 -0.49 -7.51
C ASN A 60 -4.37 0.73 -6.60
N LEU A 61 -3.21 1.39 -6.71
CA LEU A 61 -2.90 2.59 -5.92
C LEU A 61 -3.64 3.83 -6.46
N PRO A 62 -3.78 4.92 -5.68
CA PRO A 62 -4.21 6.21 -6.20
C PRO A 62 -3.34 6.71 -7.35
N ILE A 63 -3.94 7.49 -8.26
CA ILE A 63 -3.36 7.81 -9.56
C ILE A 63 -2.00 8.52 -9.44
N HIS A 64 -1.83 9.40 -8.46
CA HIS A 64 -0.57 10.11 -8.26
C HIS A 64 0.54 9.17 -7.79
N PHE A 65 0.23 8.17 -6.96
CA PHE A 65 1.17 7.09 -6.61
C PHE A 65 1.57 6.24 -7.81
N GLN A 66 0.60 5.80 -8.63
CA GLN A 66 0.91 5.02 -9.83
C GLN A 66 1.85 5.80 -10.77
N LYS A 67 1.50 7.06 -11.02
CA LYS A 67 2.24 7.96 -11.90
C LYS A 67 3.66 8.17 -11.38
N ILE A 68 3.83 8.59 -10.12
CA ILE A 68 5.15 8.93 -9.59
C ILE A 68 6.07 7.70 -9.53
N ILE A 69 5.56 6.53 -9.17
CA ILE A 69 6.34 5.29 -9.12
C ILE A 69 6.77 4.87 -10.53
N THR A 70 5.86 4.94 -11.50
CA THR A 70 6.16 4.59 -12.90
C THR A 70 7.19 5.56 -13.49
N GLU A 71 7.01 6.86 -13.29
CA GLU A 71 7.96 7.89 -13.75
C GLU A 71 9.34 7.72 -13.10
N ALA A 72 9.39 7.55 -11.77
CA ALA A 72 10.65 7.36 -11.05
C ALA A 72 11.37 6.07 -11.48
N ARG A 73 10.63 5.00 -11.79
CA ARG A 73 11.20 3.75 -12.29
C ARG A 73 11.81 3.91 -13.68
N MET A 74 11.11 4.61 -14.58
CA MET A 74 11.63 4.95 -15.90
C MET A 74 12.91 5.78 -15.76
N GLU A 75 12.91 6.79 -14.89
CA GLU A 75 14.07 7.65 -14.61
C GLU A 75 15.24 6.85 -14.02
N ALA A 76 15.00 5.94 -13.08
CA ALA A 76 16.05 5.07 -12.51
C ALA A 76 16.65 4.08 -13.52
N SER A 77 15.87 3.72 -14.56
CA SER A 77 16.29 2.78 -15.60
C SER A 77 16.95 3.47 -16.80
N MET A 78 16.61 4.73 -17.07
CA MET A 78 17.08 5.48 -18.24
C MET A 78 18.05 6.58 -17.84
N LEU A 79 19.23 6.61 -18.46
CA LEU A 79 20.24 7.67 -18.24
C LEU A 79 19.87 9.04 -18.83
N ASN A 80 18.77 9.15 -19.58
CA ASN A 80 18.44 10.35 -20.34
C ASN A 80 17.04 10.87 -20.04
N LYS A 81 17.01 12.11 -19.55
CA LYS A 81 15.86 12.96 -19.18
C LYS A 81 15.31 12.69 -17.77
N SER A 82 15.99 13.29 -16.79
CA SER A 82 15.46 13.48 -15.45
C SER A 82 14.29 14.46 -15.50
N ASN A 83 13.07 13.97 -15.31
CA ASN A 83 11.89 14.80 -15.02
C ASN A 83 11.75 15.06 -13.51
N GLY A 84 12.74 14.62 -12.71
CA GLY A 84 12.76 14.78 -11.26
C GLY A 84 11.72 13.92 -10.55
N ALA A 85 11.18 12.87 -11.18
CA ALA A 85 10.23 11.96 -10.55
C ALA A 85 10.87 11.19 -9.39
N LEU A 86 12.10 10.68 -9.57
CA LEU A 86 12.83 10.02 -8.49
C LEU A 86 13.04 10.96 -7.30
N LYS A 87 13.42 12.22 -7.55
CA LYS A 87 13.59 13.23 -6.50
C LYS A 87 12.27 13.57 -5.78
N ARG A 88 11.16 13.65 -6.52
CA ARG A 88 9.83 13.87 -5.94
C ARG A 88 9.37 12.67 -5.10
N LEU A 89 9.64 11.45 -5.56
CA LEU A 89 9.39 10.24 -4.79
C LEU A 89 10.25 10.16 -3.52
N GLU A 90 11.53 10.56 -3.59
CA GLU A 90 12.39 10.70 -2.40
C GLU A 90 11.89 11.77 -1.43
N LYS A 91 11.31 12.86 -1.94
CA LYS A 91 10.66 13.88 -1.09
C LYS A 91 9.45 13.29 -0.35
N LEU A 92 8.63 12.49 -1.03
CA LEU A 92 7.50 11.78 -0.43
C LEU A 92 7.99 10.80 0.64
N ARG A 93 9.08 10.07 0.38
CA ARG A 93 9.74 9.22 1.38
C ARG A 93 10.21 10.01 2.60
N ALA A 94 10.90 11.12 2.37
CA ALA A 94 11.40 11.96 3.46
C ALA A 94 10.27 12.52 4.33
N TYR A 95 9.11 12.83 3.74
CA TYR A 95 7.90 13.16 4.49
C TYR A 95 7.47 12.00 5.40
N VAL A 96 7.31 10.80 4.83
CA VAL A 96 6.93 9.59 5.58
C VAL A 96 7.94 9.29 6.70
N ASP A 97 9.24 9.38 6.43
CA ASP A 97 10.29 9.15 7.43
C ASP A 97 10.25 10.18 8.57
N THR A 98 9.91 11.44 8.25
CA THR A 98 9.76 12.51 9.25
C THR A 98 8.57 12.26 10.17
N VAL A 99 7.46 11.76 9.63
CA VAL A 99 6.27 11.41 10.43
C VAL A 99 6.49 10.14 11.23
N ALA A 100 7.12 9.13 10.62
CA ALA A 100 7.28 7.80 11.20
C ALA A 100 8.39 7.68 12.25
N LEU A 101 9.37 8.60 12.25
CA LEU A 101 10.47 8.64 13.22
C LEU A 101 11.23 7.31 13.35
N GLY A 102 11.33 6.55 12.25
CA GLY A 102 12.00 5.25 12.18
C GLY A 102 11.15 4.04 12.65
N ASP A 103 9.88 4.23 12.99
CA ASP A 103 8.96 3.13 13.29
C ASP A 103 8.26 2.63 12.03
N THR A 104 8.49 1.36 11.67
CA THR A 104 7.84 0.70 10.53
C THR A 104 6.32 0.69 10.65
N SER A 105 5.75 0.54 11.85
CA SER A 105 4.31 0.60 12.03
C SER A 105 3.76 1.99 11.73
N ALA A 106 4.52 3.03 12.06
CA ALA A 106 4.18 4.40 11.71
C ALA A 106 4.36 4.69 10.22
N VAL A 107 5.35 4.09 9.55
CA VAL A 107 5.46 4.13 8.07
C VAL A 107 4.21 3.54 7.42
N ILE A 108 3.76 2.37 7.87
CA ILE A 108 2.55 1.71 7.34
C ILE A 108 1.32 2.60 7.56
N ALA A 109 1.15 3.14 8.78
CA ALA A 109 0.04 4.02 9.09
C ALA A 109 0.04 5.28 8.21
N THR A 110 1.20 5.92 8.05
CA THR A 110 1.35 7.14 7.24
C THR A 110 1.08 6.86 5.76
N LEU A 111 1.59 5.76 5.22
CA LEU A 111 1.31 5.36 3.85
C LEU A 111 -0.19 5.09 3.63
N ASN A 112 -0.87 4.42 4.57
CA ASN A 112 -2.31 4.20 4.47
C ASN A 112 -3.11 5.51 4.44
N GLU A 113 -2.73 6.51 5.25
CA GLU A 113 -3.37 7.82 5.22
C GLU A 113 -3.12 8.53 3.88
N LEU A 114 -1.89 8.51 3.37
CA LEU A 114 -1.58 9.08 2.05
C LEU A 114 -2.30 8.38 0.90
N LEU A 115 -2.60 7.07 1.03
CA LEU A 115 -3.41 6.37 0.03
C LEU A 115 -4.89 6.75 0.07
N ARG A 116 -5.37 7.27 1.21
CA ARG A 116 -6.75 7.75 1.38
C ARG A 116 -6.89 9.22 0.98
N ASP A 117 -5.84 10.01 1.15
CA ASP A 117 -5.78 11.44 0.80
C ASP A 117 -4.78 11.70 -0.34
N ASP A 118 -5.27 11.54 -1.58
CA ASP A 118 -4.48 11.75 -2.81
C ASP A 118 -4.11 13.25 -3.01
N ASP A 119 -4.88 14.18 -2.43
CA ASP A 119 -4.59 15.62 -2.50
C ASP A 119 -3.34 15.97 -1.67
N GLU A 120 -3.18 15.33 -0.50
CA GLU A 120 -1.97 15.46 0.31
C GLU A 120 -0.72 15.01 -0.46
N VAL A 121 -0.82 13.91 -1.22
CA VAL A 121 0.26 13.40 -2.07
C VAL A 121 0.66 14.44 -3.11
N VAL A 122 -0.31 15.06 -3.80
CA VAL A 122 -0.05 16.12 -4.80
C VAL A 122 0.69 17.29 -4.16
N ASN A 123 0.24 17.74 -2.99
CA ASN A 123 0.87 18.83 -2.26
C ASN A 123 2.33 18.50 -1.87
N ILE A 124 2.59 17.27 -1.42
CA ILE A 124 3.96 16.83 -1.10
C ILE A 124 4.81 16.75 -2.36
N LEU A 125 4.29 16.22 -3.47
CA LEU A 125 5.00 16.13 -4.75
C LEU A 125 5.27 17.51 -5.37
N GLY A 126 4.47 18.53 -5.00
CA GLY A 126 4.57 19.89 -5.52
C GLY A 126 4.12 20.01 -6.98
N GLU A 127 3.11 19.22 -7.35
CA GLU A 127 2.44 19.27 -8.67
C GLU A 127 1.27 20.25 -8.69
#